data_AF-A0A0S4TZV0-F1
#
_entry.id   AF-A0A0S4TZV0-F1
#
_cell.length_a   1.000
_cell.length_b   1.000
_cell.length_c   1.000
_cell.angle_alpha   90.00
_cell.angle_beta   90.00
_cell.angle_gamma   90.00
#
_symmetry.space_group_name_H-M   'P 1'
#
loop_
_entity.id
_entity.type
_entity.pdbx_description
1 polymer ?
#
loop_
_entity_poly.entity_id
_entity_poly.type
_entity_poly.pdbx_seq_one_letter_code
_entity_poly.pdbx_strand_id
1 'polypeptide(L)'
;MPRIRSHDRYFTSRGPTDPLDDFHRESVVKLHKSVDPSLFGLSSFRSRKVRVDSDTMDNLKIAETTVRQVKRMLPYGGGNQKPDVTYTEGESWARRSMLRDETYCQDPIQHAKEVVRYQAGNCAEHANVSYALLAGRQLNAPLLRASDGNDDHAYVLIGDPRDPYWGERDTVVVDAWVTHPSAFTLAEADDLHPNMTPFQRSRYSAPDPDANLRNVRHVTTEEVNQYLSEYSRPDVGPALLDYIDQYVDTNKFFNTKTSADDPSTRYGDSSFTSKSMDRIAESTVDRQREARYEWNNSPYSW
;
A
#
# COMPACT_ATOMS: atom_id res chain seq x y z
N MET A 1 -28.11 10.07 -10.22
CA MET A 1 -27.46 8.78 -10.57
C MET A 1 -26.33 8.56 -9.57
N PRO A 2 -26.19 7.39 -8.95
CA PRO A 2 -25.02 7.10 -8.12
C PRO A 2 -23.77 7.24 -8.97
N ARG A 3 -22.76 8.00 -8.52
CA ARG A 3 -21.45 8.00 -9.16
C ARG A 3 -20.87 6.59 -8.94
N ILE A 4 -20.67 5.83 -10.01
CA ILE A 4 -19.88 4.60 -9.94
C ILE A 4 -18.47 5.04 -9.53
N ARG A 5 -18.02 4.62 -8.35
CA ARG A 5 -16.71 5.04 -7.85
C ARG A 5 -15.63 4.20 -8.51
N SER A 6 -14.45 4.77 -8.68
CA SER A 6 -13.35 4.13 -9.40
C SER A 6 -12.89 2.79 -8.77
N HIS A 7 -13.14 2.57 -7.48
CA HIS A 7 -12.80 1.34 -6.76
C HIS A 7 -13.74 0.17 -7.07
N ASP A 8 -14.99 0.42 -7.49
CA ASP A 8 -15.95 -0.62 -7.88
C ASP A 8 -15.53 -1.36 -9.16
N ARG A 9 -14.59 -0.76 -9.91
CA ARG A 9 -14.18 -1.20 -11.25
C ARG A 9 -13.50 -2.58 -11.26
N TYR A 10 -12.89 -2.98 -10.16
CA TYR A 10 -12.06 -4.18 -10.14
C TYR A 10 -12.82 -5.44 -9.69
N PHE A 11 -13.92 -5.31 -8.95
CA PHE A 11 -14.53 -6.44 -8.25
C PHE A 11 -16.06 -6.37 -8.23
N THR A 12 -16.67 -6.47 -9.41
CA THR A 12 -18.14 -6.48 -9.58
C THR A 12 -18.76 -7.89 -9.51
N SER A 13 -17.95 -8.95 -9.42
CA SER A 13 -18.42 -10.33 -9.46
C SER A 13 -18.60 -10.92 -8.06
N ARG A 14 -19.70 -11.64 -7.84
CA ARG A 14 -20.02 -12.35 -6.57
C ARG A 14 -19.20 -13.64 -6.35
N GLY A 15 -18.30 -13.98 -7.26
CA GLY A 15 -17.50 -15.21 -7.23
C GLY A 15 -16.03 -14.97 -6.86
N PRO A 16 -15.25 -16.04 -6.62
CA PRO A 16 -13.80 -15.94 -6.49
C PRO A 16 -13.21 -15.31 -7.75
N THR A 17 -12.34 -14.31 -7.57
CA THR A 17 -11.60 -13.68 -8.68
C THR A 17 -10.10 -13.72 -8.42
N ASP A 18 -9.29 -13.67 -9.48
CA ASP A 18 -7.88 -13.33 -9.35
C ASP A 18 -7.76 -11.80 -9.33
N PRO A 19 -7.39 -11.17 -8.20
CA PRO A 19 -7.29 -9.71 -8.11
C PRO A 19 -6.22 -9.11 -9.03
N LEU A 20 -5.31 -9.93 -9.59
CA LEU A 20 -4.30 -9.49 -10.55
C LEU A 20 -4.60 -9.92 -11.99
N ASP A 21 -5.80 -10.44 -12.27
CA ASP A 21 -6.20 -10.73 -13.65
C ASP A 21 -6.09 -9.45 -14.49
N ASP A 22 -5.52 -9.55 -15.69
CA ASP A 22 -5.22 -8.40 -16.58
C ASP A 22 -4.33 -7.29 -15.98
N PHE A 23 -3.61 -7.52 -14.88
CA PHE A 23 -2.67 -6.54 -14.30
C PHE A 23 -1.64 -6.00 -15.31
N HIS A 24 -1.21 -6.84 -16.25
CA HIS A 24 -0.26 -6.48 -17.30
C HIS A 24 -0.80 -5.44 -18.30
N ARG A 25 -2.12 -5.23 -18.37
CA ARG A 25 -2.79 -4.26 -19.27
C ARG A 25 -3.05 -2.90 -18.62
N GLU A 26 -2.72 -2.75 -17.34
CA GLU A 26 -2.98 -1.52 -16.60
C GLU A 26 -2.17 -0.34 -17.17
N SER A 27 -2.85 0.77 -17.43
CA SER A 27 -2.21 2.03 -17.82
C SER A 27 -1.35 2.55 -16.67
N VAL A 28 -0.09 2.89 -16.97
CA VAL A 28 0.88 3.33 -15.98
C VAL A 28 1.59 4.59 -16.41
N VAL A 29 1.73 5.49 -15.45
CA VAL A 29 2.39 6.79 -15.61
C VAL A 29 3.57 6.88 -14.65
N LYS A 30 4.38 7.93 -14.78
CA LYS A 30 5.42 8.27 -13.82
C LYS A 30 4.85 9.23 -12.78
N LEU A 31 4.92 8.87 -11.51
CA LEU A 31 4.38 9.68 -10.42
C LEU A 31 4.89 11.12 -10.48
N HIS A 32 6.21 11.30 -10.64
CA HIS A 32 6.83 12.63 -10.72
C HIS A 32 6.46 13.45 -11.97
N LYS A 33 5.74 12.87 -12.93
CA LYS A 33 5.22 13.56 -14.12
C LYS A 33 3.72 13.83 -14.05
N SER A 34 3.02 13.19 -13.12
CA SER A 34 1.55 13.17 -13.07
C SER A 34 0.99 13.84 -11.82
N VAL A 35 1.84 14.13 -10.83
CA VAL A 35 1.46 14.72 -9.54
C VAL A 35 2.36 15.91 -9.23
N ASP A 36 1.79 16.96 -8.65
CA ASP A 36 2.52 18.16 -8.27
C ASP A 36 3.47 17.88 -7.09
N PRO A 37 4.75 18.31 -7.16
CA PRO A 37 5.74 18.05 -6.11
C PRO A 37 5.36 18.66 -4.74
N SER A 38 4.56 19.74 -4.71
CA SER A 38 4.11 20.33 -3.45
C SER A 38 3.23 19.39 -2.62
N LEU A 39 2.62 18.38 -3.24
CA LEU A 39 1.90 17.33 -2.52
C LEU A 39 2.81 16.56 -1.57
N PHE A 40 4.10 16.47 -1.89
CA PHE A 40 5.13 15.77 -1.12
C PHE A 40 5.98 16.74 -0.29
N GLY A 41 5.56 18.00 -0.12
CA GLY A 41 6.36 19.03 0.55
C GLY A 41 7.59 19.49 -0.25
N LEU A 42 7.67 19.14 -1.54
CA LEU A 42 8.79 19.50 -2.41
C LEU A 42 8.46 20.74 -3.23
N SER A 43 9.41 21.67 -3.37
CA SER A 43 9.28 22.79 -4.32
C SER A 43 9.35 22.33 -5.78
N SER A 44 10.09 21.25 -6.03
CA SER A 44 10.28 20.61 -7.33
C SER A 44 10.87 19.22 -7.15
N PHE A 45 10.53 18.27 -8.02
CA PHE A 45 11.22 16.98 -8.10
C PHE A 45 12.70 17.17 -8.43
N ARG A 46 13.59 16.62 -7.60
CA ARG A 46 15.06 16.80 -7.73
C ARG A 46 15.66 15.87 -8.77
N SER A 47 15.02 14.74 -9.04
CA SER A 47 15.47 13.72 -10.01
C SER A 47 16.94 13.30 -9.80
N ARG A 48 17.37 13.25 -8.54
CA ARG A 48 18.76 12.95 -8.16
C ARG A 48 19.14 11.56 -8.65
N LYS A 49 20.38 11.40 -9.10
CA LYS A 49 20.93 10.10 -9.50
C LYS A 49 21.61 9.45 -8.31
N VAL A 50 21.27 8.20 -8.06
CA VAL A 50 21.87 7.36 -7.01
C VAL A 50 22.43 6.11 -7.66
N ARG A 51 23.62 5.72 -7.21
CA ARG A 51 24.25 4.48 -7.63
C ARG A 51 23.97 3.39 -6.62
N VAL A 52 23.48 2.26 -7.11
CA VAL A 52 23.18 1.06 -6.34
C VAL A 52 23.79 -0.16 -7.03
N ASP A 53 23.78 -1.29 -6.36
CA ASP A 53 24.24 -2.55 -6.95
C ASP A 53 23.21 -3.10 -7.95
N SER A 54 23.67 -3.97 -8.87
CA SER A 54 22.78 -4.56 -9.88
C SER A 54 21.69 -5.44 -9.25
N ASP A 55 22.00 -6.13 -8.14
CA ASP A 55 21.00 -6.88 -7.37
C ASP A 55 19.88 -5.95 -6.84
N THR A 56 20.25 -4.76 -6.35
CA THR A 56 19.33 -3.72 -5.87
C THR A 56 18.46 -3.17 -6.99
N MET A 57 19.01 -2.97 -8.19
CA MET A 57 18.23 -2.51 -9.36
C MET A 57 17.11 -3.50 -9.71
N ASP A 58 17.32 -4.80 -9.56
CA ASP A 58 16.29 -5.79 -9.79
C ASP A 58 15.25 -5.81 -8.67
N ASN A 59 15.68 -5.65 -7.42
CA ASN A 59 14.79 -5.52 -6.27
C ASN A 59 13.89 -4.28 -6.34
N LEU A 60 14.41 -3.15 -6.81
CA LEU A 60 13.63 -1.93 -7.06
C LEU A 60 12.51 -2.16 -8.09
N LYS A 61 12.78 -2.89 -9.18
CA LYS A 61 11.74 -3.22 -10.19
C LYS A 61 10.68 -4.16 -9.62
N ILE A 62 11.11 -5.13 -8.82
CA ILE A 62 10.22 -6.05 -8.11
C ILE A 62 9.33 -5.26 -7.15
N ALA A 63 9.90 -4.37 -6.34
CA ALA A 63 9.19 -3.49 -5.43
C ALA A 63 8.18 -2.57 -6.13
N GLU A 64 8.57 -1.91 -7.23
CA GLU A 64 7.69 -1.03 -8.02
C GLU A 64 6.47 -1.79 -8.54
N THR A 65 6.69 -3.05 -8.96
CA THR A 65 5.60 -3.93 -9.38
C THR A 65 4.72 -4.35 -8.20
N THR A 66 5.32 -4.72 -7.06
CA THR A 66 4.59 -5.18 -5.87
C THR A 66 3.69 -4.11 -5.29
N VAL A 67 4.16 -2.87 -5.12
CA VAL A 67 3.31 -1.80 -4.55
C VAL A 67 2.09 -1.52 -5.42
N ARG A 68 2.21 -1.64 -6.74
CA ARG A 68 1.08 -1.53 -7.68
C ARG A 68 0.11 -2.69 -7.57
N GLN A 69 0.61 -3.92 -7.44
CA GLN A 69 -0.22 -5.10 -7.22
C GLN A 69 -1.05 -4.95 -5.94
N VAL A 70 -0.45 -4.46 -4.86
CA VAL A 70 -1.15 -4.21 -3.60
C VAL A 70 -2.22 -3.13 -3.76
N LYS A 71 -1.92 -2.00 -4.43
CA LYS A 71 -2.93 -0.95 -4.69
C LYS A 71 -4.13 -1.45 -5.51
N ARG A 72 -3.90 -2.39 -6.43
CA ARG A 72 -4.99 -3.04 -7.19
C ARG A 72 -5.80 -4.02 -6.34
N MET A 73 -5.12 -4.79 -5.48
CA MET A 73 -5.75 -5.74 -4.57
C MET A 73 -6.57 -5.08 -3.47
N LEU A 74 -6.17 -3.88 -3.03
CA LEU A 74 -6.80 -3.11 -1.95
C LEU A 74 -7.39 -1.78 -2.48
N PRO A 75 -8.41 -1.84 -3.35
CA PRO A 75 -8.96 -0.66 -4.02
C PRO A 75 -9.65 0.34 -3.08
N TYR A 76 -10.11 -0.09 -1.89
CA TYR A 76 -10.64 0.81 -0.85
C TYR A 76 -9.52 1.51 -0.08
N GLY A 77 -8.28 1.05 -0.20
CA GLY A 77 -7.09 1.69 0.36
C GLY A 77 -6.97 1.59 1.87
N GLY A 78 -6.48 2.67 2.47
CA GLY A 78 -6.19 2.78 3.89
C GLY A 78 -7.45 2.98 4.73
N GLY A 79 -7.76 2.06 5.65
CA GLY A 79 -8.84 2.21 6.64
C GLY A 79 -8.55 3.24 7.75
N ASN A 80 -7.44 3.97 7.59
CA ASN A 80 -7.00 5.10 8.39
C ASN A 80 -6.32 6.18 7.52
N GLN A 81 -6.44 6.13 6.19
CA GLN A 81 -6.00 7.22 5.31
C GLN A 81 -7.19 8.15 5.10
N LYS A 82 -7.07 9.40 5.56
CA LYS A 82 -8.18 10.36 5.60
C LYS A 82 -8.88 10.50 4.22
N PRO A 83 -8.14 10.68 3.11
CA PRO A 83 -8.75 10.73 1.79
C PRO A 83 -9.49 9.44 1.41
N ASP A 84 -8.94 8.27 1.73
CA ASP A 84 -9.57 6.98 1.41
C ASP A 84 -10.87 6.78 2.22
N VAL A 85 -10.87 7.13 3.51
CA VAL A 85 -12.08 7.04 4.37
C VAL A 85 -13.18 7.97 3.86
N THR A 86 -12.88 9.23 3.58
CA THR A 86 -13.89 10.16 3.05
C THR A 86 -14.37 9.75 1.66
N TYR A 87 -13.45 9.42 0.74
CA TYR A 87 -13.80 9.03 -0.63
C TYR A 87 -14.65 7.77 -0.70
N THR A 88 -14.50 6.85 0.26
CA THR A 88 -15.29 5.62 0.33
C THR A 88 -16.50 5.74 1.26
N GLU A 89 -16.83 6.97 1.72
CA GLU A 89 -17.94 7.19 2.66
C GLU A 89 -17.88 6.29 3.91
N GLY A 90 -16.67 6.08 4.43
CA GLY A 90 -16.41 5.26 5.61
C GLY A 90 -16.20 3.78 5.33
N GLU A 91 -16.40 3.29 4.10
CA GLU A 91 -16.30 1.86 3.80
C GLU A 91 -14.88 1.31 3.99
N SER A 92 -13.83 2.06 3.67
CA SER A 92 -12.45 1.62 3.92
C SER A 92 -12.18 1.39 5.41
N TRP A 93 -12.72 2.24 6.28
CA TRP A 93 -12.66 2.08 7.74
C TRP A 93 -13.50 0.88 8.19
N ALA A 94 -14.72 0.73 7.68
CA ALA A 94 -15.62 -0.35 8.06
C ALA A 94 -15.06 -1.72 7.67
N ARG A 95 -14.57 -1.88 6.43
CA ARG A 95 -13.89 -3.09 5.95
C ARG A 95 -12.68 -3.45 6.80
N ARG A 96 -11.85 -2.45 7.14
CA ARG A 96 -10.69 -2.67 8.03
C ARG A 96 -11.12 -3.06 9.45
N SER A 97 -12.19 -2.47 9.97
CA SER A 97 -12.71 -2.78 11.31
C SER A 97 -13.26 -4.20 11.36
N MET A 98 -14.09 -4.58 10.36
CA MET A 98 -14.62 -5.93 10.19
C MET A 98 -13.49 -6.96 10.08
N LEU A 99 -12.47 -6.70 9.26
CA LEU A 99 -11.28 -7.56 9.17
C LEU A 99 -10.65 -7.82 10.55
N ARG A 100 -10.42 -6.77 11.35
CA ARG A 100 -9.74 -6.88 12.65
C ARG A 100 -10.59 -7.51 13.74
N ASP A 101 -11.90 -7.36 13.68
CA ASP A 101 -12.83 -7.96 14.63
C ASP A 101 -13.03 -9.46 14.34
N GLU A 102 -13.08 -9.85 13.06
CA GLU A 102 -13.38 -11.22 12.63
C GLU A 102 -12.13 -12.08 12.43
N THR A 103 -10.98 -11.46 12.13
CA THR A 103 -9.75 -12.17 11.81
C THR A 103 -8.59 -11.68 12.66
N TYR A 104 -8.03 -12.59 13.44
CA TYR A 104 -6.75 -12.38 14.11
C TYR A 104 -5.74 -13.38 13.56
N CYS A 105 -4.72 -12.89 12.88
CA CYS A 105 -3.64 -13.73 12.39
C CYS A 105 -2.31 -12.97 12.52
N GLN A 106 -1.39 -13.56 13.28
CA GLN A 106 -0.04 -12.99 13.43
C GLN A 106 0.84 -13.26 12.21
N ASP A 107 0.60 -14.38 11.50
CA ASP A 107 1.38 -14.73 10.32
C ASP A 107 1.01 -13.80 9.13
N PRO A 108 1.97 -13.08 8.54
CA PRO A 108 1.69 -12.10 7.50
C PRO A 108 1.21 -12.75 6.19
N ILE A 109 1.64 -13.98 5.87
CA ILE A 109 1.26 -14.68 4.64
C ILE A 109 -0.19 -15.14 4.74
N GLN A 110 -0.56 -15.77 5.86
CA GLN A 110 -1.94 -16.19 6.10
C GLN A 110 -2.87 -14.99 6.22
N HIS A 111 -2.47 -13.94 6.95
CA HIS A 111 -3.30 -12.74 7.11
C HIS A 111 -3.51 -12.00 5.78
N ALA A 112 -2.52 -11.96 4.89
CA ALA A 112 -2.62 -11.29 3.60
C ALA A 112 -3.82 -11.75 2.76
N LYS A 113 -4.19 -13.04 2.84
CA LYS A 113 -5.34 -13.56 2.10
C LYS A 113 -6.66 -12.97 2.59
N GLU A 114 -6.83 -12.83 3.90
CA GLU A 114 -7.98 -12.12 4.48
C GLU A 114 -7.91 -10.64 4.13
N VAL A 115 -6.75 -9.97 4.23
CA VAL A 115 -6.64 -8.55 3.82
C VAL A 115 -7.13 -8.34 2.38
N VAL A 116 -6.73 -9.20 1.43
CA VAL A 116 -7.21 -9.15 0.03
C VAL A 116 -8.71 -9.41 -0.07
N ARG A 117 -9.27 -10.26 0.81
CA ARG A 117 -10.71 -10.53 0.90
C ARG A 117 -11.51 -9.28 1.29
N TYR A 118 -11.04 -8.52 2.28
CA TYR A 118 -11.70 -7.30 2.76
C TYR A 118 -11.36 -6.06 1.93
N GLN A 119 -10.26 -6.09 1.16
CA GLN A 119 -9.87 -5.06 0.17
C GLN A 119 -9.51 -3.69 0.76
N ALA A 120 -9.32 -3.63 2.09
CA ALA A 120 -8.91 -2.45 2.84
C ALA A 120 -8.04 -2.88 4.03
N GLY A 121 -7.24 -1.96 4.56
CA GLY A 121 -6.41 -2.20 5.74
C GLY A 121 -5.59 -0.98 6.13
N ASN A 122 -4.82 -1.03 7.21
CA ASN A 122 -3.85 0.00 7.56
C ASN A 122 -2.44 -0.41 7.08
N CYS A 123 -1.39 0.23 7.59
CA CYS A 123 0.01 -0.03 7.23
C CYS A 123 0.40 -1.51 7.38
N ALA A 124 0.06 -2.13 8.52
CA ALA A 124 0.36 -3.54 8.78
C ALA A 124 -0.29 -4.49 7.75
N GLU A 125 -1.56 -4.26 7.40
CA GLU A 125 -2.27 -5.08 6.42
C GLU A 125 -1.69 -4.92 5.00
N HIS A 126 -1.34 -3.69 4.59
CA HIS A 126 -0.66 -3.44 3.30
C HIS A 126 0.75 -4.07 3.26
N ALA A 127 1.49 -4.02 4.38
CA ALA A 127 2.78 -4.66 4.52
C ALA A 127 2.66 -6.20 4.44
N ASN A 128 1.62 -6.79 5.05
CA ASN A 128 1.39 -8.23 4.98
C ASN A 128 1.12 -8.70 3.54
N VAL A 129 0.27 -7.98 2.77
CA VAL A 129 0.03 -8.30 1.36
C VAL A 129 1.32 -8.16 0.54
N SER A 130 2.09 -7.09 0.76
CA SER A 130 3.40 -6.89 0.12
C SER A 130 4.36 -8.04 0.44
N TYR A 131 4.44 -8.44 1.71
CA TYR A 131 5.30 -9.52 2.18
C TYR A 131 4.89 -10.86 1.55
N ALA A 132 3.60 -11.18 1.51
CA ALA A 132 3.10 -12.39 0.87
C ALA A 132 3.44 -12.43 -0.63
N LEU A 133 3.17 -11.36 -1.38
CA LEU A 133 3.51 -11.28 -2.81
C LEU A 133 5.01 -11.50 -3.09
N LEU A 134 5.87 -11.03 -2.19
CA LEU A 134 7.32 -11.17 -2.28
C LEU A 134 7.79 -12.56 -1.82
N ALA A 135 7.18 -13.12 -0.77
CA ALA A 135 7.45 -14.46 -0.26
C ALA A 135 7.06 -15.55 -1.26
N GLY A 136 6.07 -15.30 -2.12
CA GLY A 136 5.70 -16.15 -3.25
C GLY A 136 6.70 -16.12 -4.42
N ARG A 137 7.87 -15.49 -4.25
CA ARG A 137 8.95 -15.40 -5.23
C ARG A 137 10.27 -15.82 -4.60
N GLN A 138 11.19 -16.31 -5.43
CA GLN A 138 12.59 -16.44 -5.03
C GLN A 138 13.28 -15.10 -5.28
N LEU A 139 13.73 -14.44 -4.21
CA LEU A 139 14.42 -13.15 -4.27
C LEU A 139 15.94 -13.32 -4.21
N ASN A 140 16.68 -12.40 -4.84
CA ASN A 140 18.14 -12.33 -4.74
C ASN A 140 18.63 -11.64 -3.45
N ALA A 141 17.73 -11.30 -2.53
CA ALA A 141 18.02 -10.63 -1.27
C ALA A 141 17.16 -11.22 -0.13
N PRO A 142 17.55 -10.99 1.14
CA PRO A 142 16.67 -11.23 2.27
C PRO A 142 15.33 -10.47 2.13
N LEU A 143 14.26 -11.06 2.64
CA LEU A 143 12.94 -10.42 2.73
C LEU A 143 12.59 -10.21 4.19
N LEU A 144 12.34 -8.98 4.61
CA LEU A 144 12.10 -8.64 6.01
C LEU A 144 10.78 -7.88 6.16
N ARG A 145 9.91 -8.30 7.08
CA ARG A 145 8.82 -7.45 7.55
C ARG A 145 9.37 -6.53 8.64
N ALA A 146 9.21 -5.23 8.47
CA ALA A 146 9.64 -4.21 9.41
C ALA A 146 8.44 -3.52 10.06
N SER A 147 8.64 -3.13 11.31
CA SER A 147 7.87 -2.07 11.96
C SER A 147 8.80 -0.88 12.16
N ASP A 148 8.28 0.34 12.07
CA ASP A 148 9.10 1.51 12.33
C ASP A 148 9.39 1.65 13.83
N GLY A 149 10.58 2.16 14.17
CA GLY A 149 11.01 2.36 15.55
C GLY A 149 10.58 3.68 16.15
N ASN A 150 10.29 4.66 15.32
CA ASN A 150 9.92 6.01 15.75
C ASN A 150 8.43 6.30 15.52
N ASP A 151 7.79 5.56 14.62
CA ASP A 151 6.36 5.71 14.29
C ASP A 151 5.59 4.35 14.33
N ASP A 152 4.27 4.40 14.49
CA ASP A 152 3.38 3.24 14.36
C ASP A 152 3.13 2.91 12.89
N HIS A 153 4.21 2.52 12.19
CA HIS A 153 4.21 2.21 10.77
C HIS A 153 4.78 0.81 10.50
N ALA A 154 4.35 0.19 9.40
CA ALA A 154 4.78 -1.14 8.99
C ALA A 154 4.97 -1.21 7.47
N TYR A 155 6.05 -1.83 7.05
CA TYR A 155 6.46 -1.95 5.64
C TYR A 155 7.35 -3.18 5.46
N VAL A 156 7.77 -3.43 4.22
CA VAL A 156 8.61 -4.59 3.86
C VAL A 156 9.93 -4.11 3.29
N LEU A 157 11.01 -4.83 3.59
CA LEU A 157 12.34 -4.59 3.03
C LEU A 157 12.77 -5.76 2.16
N ILE A 158 13.41 -5.44 1.03
CA ILE A 158 14.15 -6.39 0.21
C ILE A 158 15.65 -6.02 0.33
N GLY A 159 16.42 -6.86 1.00
CA GLY A 159 17.73 -6.51 1.57
C GLY A 159 17.70 -6.52 3.10
N ASP A 160 18.88 -6.40 3.74
CA ASP A 160 18.99 -6.28 5.20
C ASP A 160 19.90 -5.11 5.56
N PRO A 161 19.37 -4.01 6.14
CA PRO A 161 20.17 -2.82 6.41
C PRO A 161 21.23 -3.05 7.50
N ARG A 162 21.14 -4.15 8.25
CA ARG A 162 22.13 -4.56 9.27
C ARG A 162 23.33 -5.29 8.66
N ASP A 163 23.19 -5.82 7.45
CA ASP A 163 24.26 -6.48 6.69
C ASP A 163 25.03 -5.42 5.87
N PRO A 164 26.35 -5.27 6.05
CA PRO A 164 27.16 -4.31 5.30
C PRO A 164 27.11 -4.45 3.77
N TYR A 165 26.74 -5.63 3.24
CA TYR A 165 26.55 -5.82 1.81
C TYR A 165 25.36 -5.02 1.27
N TRP A 166 24.26 -4.97 2.03
CA TRP A 166 23.07 -4.21 1.64
C TRP A 166 23.10 -2.80 2.23
N GLY A 167 23.27 -2.68 3.55
CA GLY A 167 23.14 -1.40 4.26
C GLY A 167 21.84 -0.67 3.90
N GLU A 168 21.75 0.63 4.17
CA GLU A 168 20.56 1.42 3.79
C GLU A 168 20.52 1.72 2.28
N ARG A 169 21.69 1.83 1.64
CA ARG A 169 21.82 2.19 0.23
C ARG A 169 21.28 1.11 -0.71
N ASP A 170 21.46 -0.17 -0.36
CA ASP A 170 21.07 -1.30 -1.20
C ASP A 170 19.91 -2.12 -0.61
N THR A 171 19.32 -1.67 0.51
CA THR A 171 18.04 -2.19 1.01
C THR A 171 16.88 -1.43 0.40
N VAL A 172 15.96 -2.13 -0.27
CA VAL A 172 14.78 -1.54 -0.91
C VAL A 172 13.57 -1.58 0.01
N VAL A 173 12.85 -0.46 0.11
CA VAL A 173 11.59 -0.34 0.85
C VAL A 173 10.40 -0.64 -0.07
N VAL A 174 9.44 -1.41 0.44
CA VAL A 174 8.17 -1.73 -0.20
C VAL A 174 7.05 -1.29 0.73
N ASP A 175 6.56 -0.07 0.49
CA ASP A 175 5.45 0.53 1.23
C ASP A 175 4.31 0.87 0.28
N ALA A 176 3.23 0.09 0.37
CA ALA A 176 2.03 0.25 -0.43
C ALA A 176 0.88 0.95 0.30
N TRP A 177 1.04 1.30 1.59
CA TRP A 177 -0.03 1.92 2.38
C TRP A 177 -0.22 3.39 2.01
N VAL A 178 0.87 4.12 1.82
CA VAL A 178 0.86 5.54 1.42
C VAL A 178 0.04 5.79 0.15
N THR A 179 -0.54 6.98 0.02
CA THR A 179 -1.45 7.29 -1.10
C THR A 179 -0.76 7.20 -2.48
N HIS A 180 0.50 7.60 -2.58
CA HIS A 180 1.28 7.59 -3.82
C HIS A 180 2.58 6.77 -3.64
N PRO A 181 2.48 5.42 -3.70
CA PRO A 181 3.63 4.57 -3.46
C PRO A 181 4.63 4.62 -4.63
N SER A 182 5.90 4.47 -4.29
CA SER A 182 7.02 4.25 -5.22
C SER A 182 7.99 3.26 -4.58
N ALA A 183 8.87 2.64 -5.38
CA ALA A 183 9.99 1.89 -4.84
C ALA A 183 11.21 2.81 -4.64
N PHE A 184 11.88 2.65 -3.52
CA PHE A 184 13.05 3.44 -3.14
C PHE A 184 13.95 2.63 -2.21
N THR A 185 15.20 3.03 -2.08
CA THR A 185 16.12 2.43 -1.10
C THR A 185 15.93 3.09 0.26
N LEU A 186 16.27 2.40 1.35
CA LEU A 186 16.10 2.95 2.70
C LEU A 186 16.89 4.26 2.91
N ALA A 187 18.06 4.40 2.27
CA ALA A 187 18.82 5.66 2.26
C ALA A 187 18.12 6.85 1.58
N GLU A 188 17.01 6.59 0.86
CA GLU A 188 16.19 7.58 0.15
C GLU A 188 14.77 7.67 0.76
N ALA A 189 14.59 7.09 1.95
CA ALA A 189 13.36 7.16 2.71
C ALA A 189 13.21 8.52 3.41
N ASP A 190 11.97 8.93 3.61
CA ASP A 190 11.63 10.06 4.49
C ASP A 190 11.51 9.54 5.92
N ASP A 191 12.64 9.56 6.64
CA ASP A 191 12.76 9.26 8.09
C ASP A 191 12.23 7.88 8.53
N LEU A 192 12.54 6.80 7.79
CA LEU A 192 12.21 5.43 8.20
C LEU A 192 13.31 4.79 9.05
N HIS A 193 12.94 4.21 10.18
CA HIS A 193 13.82 3.58 11.16
C HIS A 193 13.41 2.13 11.41
N PRO A 194 13.86 1.19 10.57
CA PRO A 194 13.25 -0.13 10.55
C PRO A 194 13.69 -1.02 11.72
N ASN A 195 12.72 -1.49 12.50
CA ASN A 195 12.87 -2.56 13.48
C ASN A 195 12.38 -3.89 12.89
N MET A 196 13.28 -4.87 12.81
CA MET A 196 12.99 -6.16 12.21
C MET A 196 12.05 -6.99 13.08
N THR A 197 10.99 -7.50 12.48
CA THR A 197 10.09 -8.43 13.13
C THR A 197 10.60 -9.87 12.97
N PRO A 198 10.02 -10.88 13.65
CA PRO A 198 10.39 -12.28 13.44
C PRO A 198 10.14 -12.82 12.02
N PHE A 199 9.33 -12.13 11.20
CA PHE A 199 8.99 -12.56 9.85
C PHE A 199 10.06 -12.13 8.85
N GLN A 200 11.00 -13.03 8.61
CA GLN A 200 12.15 -12.83 7.73
C GLN A 200 12.34 -14.08 6.85
N ARG A 201 12.83 -13.90 5.63
CA ARG A 201 13.27 -14.99 4.73
C ARG A 201 14.67 -14.71 4.24
N SER A 202 15.49 -15.77 4.17
CA SER A 202 16.83 -15.69 3.62
C SER A 202 16.80 -15.46 2.11
N ARG A 203 17.88 -14.87 1.59
CA ARG A 203 18.19 -14.81 0.15
C ARG A 203 18.00 -16.18 -0.51
N TYR A 204 17.40 -16.21 -1.70
CA TYR A 204 17.12 -17.41 -2.49
C TYR A 204 16.26 -18.50 -1.82
N SER A 205 15.55 -18.17 -0.74
CA SER A 205 14.55 -19.08 -0.18
C SER A 205 13.55 -19.50 -1.25
N ALA A 206 13.11 -20.76 -1.22
CA ALA A 206 12.06 -21.23 -2.11
C ALA A 206 10.80 -20.36 -1.93
N PRO A 207 10.01 -20.13 -3.01
CA PRO A 207 8.71 -19.49 -2.90
C PRO A 207 7.85 -20.18 -1.83
N ASP A 208 7.20 -19.39 -0.98
CA ASP A 208 6.29 -19.91 0.01
C ASP A 208 5.02 -20.46 -0.67
N PRO A 209 4.65 -21.73 -0.47
CA PRO A 209 3.45 -22.29 -1.10
C PRO A 209 2.16 -21.63 -0.61
N ASP A 210 2.14 -21.06 0.60
CA ASP A 210 0.97 -20.41 1.18
C ASP A 210 0.82 -18.95 0.75
N ALA A 211 1.82 -18.38 0.08
CA ALA A 211 1.81 -17.03 -0.50
C ALA A 211 0.99 -16.92 -1.79
N ASN A 212 -0.19 -17.55 -1.80
CA ASN A 212 -1.13 -17.53 -2.91
C ASN A 212 -2.35 -16.66 -2.59
N LEU A 213 -2.41 -15.49 -3.23
CA LEU A 213 -3.47 -14.49 -3.06
C LEU A 213 -4.54 -14.53 -4.17
N ARG A 214 -4.61 -15.64 -4.93
CA ARG A 214 -5.60 -15.83 -6.01
C ARG A 214 -6.89 -16.46 -5.49
N ASN A 215 -7.93 -16.40 -6.31
CA ASN A 215 -9.23 -17.05 -6.07
C ASN A 215 -9.86 -16.62 -4.73
N VAL A 216 -9.84 -15.32 -4.45
CA VAL A 216 -10.40 -14.75 -3.22
C VAL A 216 -11.83 -14.29 -3.48
N ARG A 217 -12.76 -14.64 -2.58
CA ARG A 217 -14.14 -14.11 -2.58
C ARG A 217 -14.14 -12.83 -1.77
N HIS A 218 -14.29 -11.68 -2.43
CA HIS A 218 -14.31 -10.41 -1.74
C HIS A 218 -15.57 -10.22 -0.90
N VAL A 219 -15.41 -9.47 0.20
CA VAL A 219 -16.52 -9.00 1.04
C VAL A 219 -17.30 -7.93 0.28
N THR A 220 -18.61 -8.07 0.18
CA THR A 220 -19.46 -7.07 -0.50
C THR A 220 -19.85 -5.93 0.44
N THR A 221 -20.27 -4.79 -0.10
CA THR A 221 -20.76 -3.66 0.71
C THR A 221 -21.99 -4.05 1.54
N GLU A 222 -22.84 -4.96 1.06
CA GLU A 222 -23.96 -5.50 1.85
C GLU A 222 -23.47 -6.30 3.07
N GLU A 223 -22.42 -7.11 2.94
CA GLU A 223 -21.80 -7.81 4.07
C GLU A 223 -21.18 -6.81 5.07
N VAL A 224 -20.57 -5.72 4.58
CA VAL A 224 -20.05 -4.63 5.43
C VAL A 224 -21.18 -3.92 6.19
N ASN A 225 -22.28 -3.59 5.52
CA ASN A 225 -23.45 -2.96 6.17
C ASN A 225 -24.11 -3.89 7.19
N GLN A 226 -24.15 -5.20 6.90
CA GLN A 226 -24.60 -6.17 7.88
C GLN A 226 -23.71 -6.14 9.14
N TYR A 227 -22.38 -6.19 8.99
CA TYR A 227 -21.44 -6.03 10.11
C TYR A 227 -21.70 -4.71 10.86
N LEU A 228 -21.84 -3.58 10.17
CA LEU A 228 -22.10 -2.29 10.80
C LEU A 228 -23.40 -2.32 11.64
N SER A 229 -24.46 -2.93 11.11
CA SER A 229 -25.74 -3.06 11.80
C SER A 229 -25.65 -3.92 13.07
N GLU A 230 -24.84 -4.98 13.08
CA GLU A 230 -24.61 -5.84 14.26
C GLU A 230 -23.99 -5.05 15.43
N TYR A 231 -23.22 -4.01 15.12
CA TYR A 231 -22.62 -3.09 16.11
C TYR A 231 -23.40 -1.78 16.29
N SER A 232 -24.65 -1.71 15.80
CA SER A 232 -25.50 -0.52 15.87
C SER A 232 -24.85 0.74 15.25
N ARG A 233 -24.10 0.56 14.17
CA ARG A 233 -23.46 1.63 13.39
C ARG A 233 -24.27 1.91 12.10
N PRO A 234 -24.26 3.14 11.57
CA PRO A 234 -24.91 3.44 10.29
C PRO A 234 -24.26 2.66 9.14
N ASP A 235 -25.04 2.38 8.09
CA ASP A 235 -24.54 1.86 6.82
C ASP A 235 -23.51 2.81 6.19
N VAL A 236 -22.68 2.26 5.30
CA VAL A 236 -21.77 3.03 4.43
C VAL A 236 -22.50 4.21 3.79
N GLY A 237 -21.95 5.41 3.96
CA GLY A 237 -22.58 6.65 3.56
C GLY A 237 -22.22 7.83 4.48
N PRO A 238 -22.83 9.01 4.23
CA PRO A 238 -22.57 10.21 5.05
C PRO A 238 -22.81 10.00 6.55
N ALA A 239 -23.85 9.24 6.93
CA ALA A 239 -24.15 8.96 8.34
C ALA A 239 -23.04 8.14 9.03
N LEU A 240 -22.35 7.26 8.30
CA LEU A 240 -21.20 6.52 8.83
C LEU A 240 -19.99 7.45 9.02
N LEU A 241 -19.78 8.41 8.11
CA LEU A 241 -18.72 9.41 8.29
C LEU A 241 -18.98 10.29 9.52
N ASP A 242 -20.23 10.69 9.77
CA ASP A 242 -20.62 11.42 11.00
C ASP A 242 -20.36 10.57 12.25
N TYR A 243 -20.67 9.27 12.20
CA TYR A 243 -20.35 8.34 13.28
C TYR A 243 -18.84 8.23 13.51
N ILE A 244 -18.04 8.12 12.45
CA ILE A 244 -16.57 8.05 12.54
C ILE A 244 -16.02 9.33 13.18
N ASP A 245 -16.47 10.50 12.74
CA ASP A 245 -16.05 11.80 13.29
C ASP A 245 -16.37 11.93 14.78
N GLN A 246 -17.54 11.44 15.20
CA GLN A 246 -18.02 11.59 16.57
C GLN A 246 -17.46 10.53 17.55
N TYR A 247 -17.25 9.29 17.09
CA TYR A 247 -17.04 8.14 18.00
C TYR A 247 -15.75 7.35 17.75
N VAL A 248 -15.02 7.60 16.67
CA VAL A 248 -13.75 6.91 16.38
C VAL A 248 -12.58 7.83 16.72
N ASP A 249 -11.48 7.28 17.23
CA ASP A 249 -10.24 8.04 17.43
C ASP A 249 -9.58 8.36 16.08
N THR A 250 -9.97 9.49 15.50
CA THR A 250 -9.47 9.98 14.20
C THR A 250 -8.08 10.60 14.30
N ASN A 251 -7.50 10.74 15.51
CA ASN A 251 -6.08 11.11 15.65
C ASN A 251 -5.14 10.02 15.12
N LYS A 252 -5.66 8.79 14.97
CA LYS A 252 -4.97 7.66 14.33
C LYS A 252 -5.24 7.56 12.84
N PHE A 253 -5.86 8.59 12.25
CA PHE A 253 -5.98 8.72 10.80
C PHE A 253 -4.85 9.60 10.27
N PHE A 254 -4.40 9.28 9.06
CA PHE A 254 -3.21 9.84 8.46
C PHE A 254 -3.51 10.35 7.06
N ASN A 255 -2.61 11.20 6.57
CA ASN A 255 -2.65 11.68 5.20
C ASN A 255 -1.29 11.44 4.52
N THR A 256 -0.71 10.27 4.74
CA THR A 256 0.66 9.96 4.32
C THR A 256 0.74 9.85 2.81
N LYS A 257 1.49 10.76 2.19
CA LYS A 257 1.54 10.90 0.74
C LYS A 257 2.51 9.93 0.10
N THR A 258 3.67 9.82 0.68
CA THR A 258 4.76 8.93 0.28
C THR A 258 5.62 8.66 1.51
N SER A 259 6.49 7.66 1.41
CA SER A 259 7.54 7.37 2.40
C SER A 259 8.94 7.56 1.80
N ALA A 260 9.01 8.05 0.54
CA ALA A 260 10.25 8.41 -0.13
C ALA A 260 10.50 9.92 0.02
N ASP A 261 11.74 10.32 0.32
CA ASP A 261 12.13 11.73 0.39
C ASP A 261 11.92 12.43 -0.97
N ASP A 262 12.15 11.73 -2.08
CA ASP A 262 11.79 12.18 -3.43
C ASP A 262 11.48 10.99 -4.36
N PRO A 263 10.20 10.76 -4.73
CA PRO A 263 9.83 9.69 -5.66
C PRO A 263 10.49 9.77 -7.05
N SER A 264 11.02 10.93 -7.44
CA SER A 264 11.70 11.11 -8.73
C SER A 264 13.15 10.63 -8.74
N THR A 265 13.70 10.21 -7.59
CA THR A 265 15.07 9.68 -7.48
C THR A 265 15.31 8.58 -8.52
N ARG A 266 16.45 8.69 -9.22
CA ARG A 266 16.84 7.86 -10.35
C ARG A 266 17.97 6.93 -9.95
N TYR A 267 17.70 5.64 -9.98
CA TYR A 267 18.66 4.61 -9.65
C TYR A 267 19.37 4.11 -10.90
N GLY A 268 20.67 3.92 -10.82
CA GLY A 268 21.47 3.25 -11.83
C GLY A 268 22.51 2.35 -11.19
N ASP A 269 22.82 1.24 -11.83
CA ASP A 269 23.97 0.40 -11.47
C ASP A 269 25.22 0.86 -12.24
N SER A 270 26.24 0.00 -12.40
CA SER A 270 27.42 0.29 -13.21
C SER A 270 27.13 0.60 -14.70
N SER A 271 25.88 0.46 -15.16
CA SER A 271 25.47 0.87 -16.50
C SER A 271 25.27 2.40 -16.62
N PHE A 272 25.46 2.95 -17.82
CA PHE A 272 25.33 4.40 -18.07
C PHE A 272 23.88 4.95 -17.98
N THR A 273 22.89 4.13 -17.59
CA THR A 273 21.48 4.52 -17.57
C THR A 273 20.91 4.51 -16.16
N SER A 274 20.16 5.57 -15.80
CA SER A 274 19.43 5.64 -14.53
C SER A 274 17.95 5.88 -14.75
N LYS A 275 17.10 5.25 -13.94
CA LYS A 275 15.63 5.31 -14.05
C LYS A 275 15.03 5.53 -12.66
N SER A 276 13.96 6.31 -12.59
CA SER A 276 13.13 6.38 -11.39
C SER A 276 12.26 5.14 -11.27
N MET A 277 11.86 4.80 -10.04
CA MET A 277 11.12 3.57 -9.70
C MET A 277 9.72 3.90 -9.13
N ASP A 278 9.08 4.86 -9.79
CA ASP A 278 7.83 5.51 -9.40
C ASP A 278 6.72 5.34 -10.44
N ARG A 279 6.71 4.22 -11.17
CA ARG A 279 5.54 3.87 -11.99
C ARG A 279 4.36 3.61 -11.08
N ILE A 280 3.24 4.24 -11.41
CA ILE A 280 1.98 4.12 -10.70
C ILE A 280 0.85 3.94 -11.72
N ALA A 281 -0.20 3.21 -11.34
CA ALA A 281 -1.37 3.09 -12.18
C ALA A 281 -2.04 4.46 -12.36
N GLU A 282 -2.40 4.80 -13.60
CA GLU A 282 -3.09 6.06 -13.91
C GLU A 282 -4.40 6.17 -13.11
N SER A 283 -5.15 5.08 -13.01
CA SER A 283 -6.35 4.98 -12.17
C SER A 283 -6.11 5.25 -10.69
N THR A 284 -4.93 4.90 -10.16
CA THR A 284 -4.57 5.22 -8.77
C THR A 284 -4.31 6.70 -8.60
N VAL A 285 -3.63 7.36 -9.56
CA VAL A 285 -3.43 8.81 -9.54
C VAL A 285 -4.76 9.55 -9.60
N ASP A 286 -5.65 9.14 -10.50
CA ASP A 286 -6.98 9.76 -10.65
C ASP A 286 -7.83 9.57 -9.38
N ARG A 287 -7.88 8.34 -8.84
CA ARG A 287 -8.59 8.05 -7.59
C ARG A 287 -8.06 8.91 -6.44
N GLN A 288 -6.75 9.04 -6.29
CA GLN A 288 -6.16 9.82 -5.20
C GLN A 288 -6.38 11.32 -5.38
N ARG A 289 -6.47 11.81 -6.62
CA ARG A 289 -6.87 13.19 -6.92
C ARG A 289 -8.33 13.44 -6.51
N GLU A 290 -9.24 12.54 -6.87
CA GLU A 290 -10.66 12.62 -6.47
C GLU A 290 -10.80 12.51 -4.94
N ALA A 291 -10.15 11.54 -4.32
CA ALA A 291 -10.22 11.33 -2.88
C ALA A 291 -9.74 12.54 -2.08
N ARG A 292 -8.64 13.17 -2.53
CA ARG A 292 -8.16 14.42 -1.95
C ARG A 292 -9.16 15.57 -2.14
N TYR A 293 -9.78 15.66 -3.32
CA TYR A 293 -10.79 16.68 -3.57
C TYR A 293 -12.00 16.51 -2.64
N GLU A 294 -12.53 15.29 -2.52
CA GLU A 294 -13.67 15.00 -1.63
C GLU A 294 -13.33 15.32 -0.17
N TRP A 295 -12.16 14.88 0.32
CA TRP A 295 -11.72 15.19 1.70
C TRP A 295 -11.57 16.70 1.96
N ASN A 296 -10.91 17.44 1.06
CA ASN A 296 -10.74 18.89 1.20
C ASN A 296 -12.06 19.68 1.19
N ASN A 297 -13.13 19.13 0.63
CA ASN A 297 -14.46 19.74 0.57
C ASN A 297 -15.44 19.13 1.56
N SER A 298 -15.00 18.19 2.40
CA SER A 298 -15.82 17.56 3.42
C SER A 298 -15.84 18.38 4.70
N PRO A 299 -16.87 18.25 5.56
CA PRO A 299 -16.90 18.90 6.86
C PRO A 299 -15.93 18.26 7.88
N TYR A 300 -15.31 17.13 7.53
CA TYR A 300 -14.48 16.34 8.42
C TYR A 300 -13.06 16.92 8.47
N SER A 301 -12.66 17.35 9.66
CA SER A 301 -11.40 18.08 9.88
C SER A 301 -10.24 17.21 10.33
N TRP A 302 -10.48 15.91 10.52
CA TRP A 302 -9.40 14.95 10.68
C TRP A 302 -8.63 14.88 9.36
#